data_AF-M1ZRW5-F1
#
_entry.id   AF-M1ZRW5-F1
#
_cell.length_a   1.000
_cell.length_b   1.000
_cell.length_c   1.000
_cell.angle_alpha   90.00
_cell.angle_beta   90.00
_cell.angle_gamma   90.00
#
_symmetry.space_group_name_H-M   'P 1'
#
loop_
_entity.id
_entity.type
_entity.pdbx_description
1 polymer ?
#
loop_
_entity_poly.entity_id
_entity_poly.type
_entity_poly.pdbx_seq_one_letter_code
_entity_poly.pdbx_strand_id
1 'polypeptide(L)' 'MDRADFDKLEVQDQVIYINKQLGEGSTLREIASNLNIARSTLRDRFKKIGYIYNK' A
#
# COMPACT_ATOMS: atom_id res chain seq x y z
N MET A 1 -8.87 7.03 -3.09
CA MET A 1 -9.32 5.68 -2.71
C MET A 1 -9.37 5.64 -1.20
N ASP A 2 -10.43 5.09 -0.62
CA ASP A 2 -10.52 4.90 0.83
C ASP A 2 -10.07 3.49 1.23
N ARG A 3 -10.09 3.21 2.54
CA ARG A 3 -9.71 1.91 3.08
C ARG A 3 -10.56 0.76 2.55
N ALA A 4 -11.88 0.96 2.48
CA ALA A 4 -12.82 -0.10 2.16
C ALA A 4 -12.62 -0.56 0.72
N ASP A 5 -12.38 0.37 -0.19
CA ASP A 5 -12.09 0.05 -1.58
C ASP A 5 -10.69 -0.56 -1.74
N PHE A 6 -9.70 -0.07 -0.99
CA PHE A 6 -8.36 -0.65 -0.99
C PHE A 6 -8.35 -2.10 -0.48
N ASP A 7 -9.09 -2.40 0.60
CA ASP A 7 -9.15 -3.73 1.20
C ASP A 7 -9.91 -4.75 0.32
N LYS A 8 -10.73 -4.31 -0.64
CA LYS A 8 -11.37 -5.17 -1.65
C LYS A 8 -10.45 -5.56 -2.81
N LEU A 9 -9.35 -4.84 -3.01
CA LEU A 9 -8.40 -5.15 -4.06
C LEU A 9 -7.65 -6.44 -3.74
N GLU A 10 -7.32 -7.20 -4.78
CA GLU A 10 -6.34 -8.28 -4.68
C GLU A 10 -5.00 -7.72 -4.23
N VAL A 11 -4.19 -8.54 -3.54
CA VAL A 11 -2.95 -8.02 -2.93
C VAL A 11 -1.97 -7.49 -3.98
N GLN A 12 -1.99 -8.02 -5.21
CA GLN A 12 -1.20 -7.50 -6.33
C GLN A 12 -1.65 -6.09 -6.74
N ASP A 13 -2.94 -5.84 -6.81
CA ASP A 13 -3.50 -4.52 -7.14
C ASP A 13 -3.25 -3.51 -6.01
N GLN A 14 -3.29 -3.96 -4.75
CA GLN A 14 -2.85 -3.15 -3.61
C GLN A 14 -1.39 -2.71 -3.77
N VAL A 15 -0.49 -3.62 -4.18
CA VAL A 15 0.93 -3.30 -4.41
C VAL A 15 1.09 -2.31 -5.57
N ILE A 16 0.38 -2.52 -6.69
CA ILE A 16 0.42 -1.62 -7.85
C ILE A 16 -0.03 -0.21 -7.43
N TYR A 17 -1.13 -0.10 -6.69
CA TYR A 17 -1.62 1.17 -6.18
C TYR A 17 -0.57 1.88 -5.31
N ILE A 18 0.00 1.17 -4.32
CA ILE A 18 1.02 1.76 -3.45
C ILE A 18 2.25 2.19 -4.25
N ASN A 19 2.75 1.37 -5.17
CA ASN A 19 3.91 1.71 -6.00
C ASN A 19 3.66 2.89 -6.93
N LYS A 20 2.44 3.05 -7.47
CA LYS A 20 2.05 4.22 -8.24
C LYS A 20 2.13 5.49 -7.39
N GLN A 21 1.55 5.47 -6.19
CA GLN A 21 1.59 6.62 -5.28
C GLN A 21 3.02 6.97 -4.83
N LEU A 22 3.87 5.96 -4.60
CA LEU A 22 5.28 6.16 -4.30
C LEU A 22 6.01 6.83 -5.49
N GLY A 23 5.74 6.39 -6.73
CA GLY A 23 6.28 7.00 -7.94
C GLY A 23 5.82 8.45 -8.19
N GLU A 24 4.65 8.83 -7.67
CA GLU A 24 4.12 10.19 -7.70
C GLU A 24 4.72 11.10 -6.60
N GLY A 25 5.64 10.58 -5.78
CA GLY A 25 6.35 11.33 -4.74
C GLY A 25 5.72 11.26 -3.35
N SER A 26 4.63 10.50 -3.18
CA SER A 26 4.10 10.23 -1.85
C SER A 26 5.01 9.27 -1.09
N THR A 27 5.06 9.40 0.23
CA THR A 27 5.74 8.44 1.10
C THR A 27 4.79 7.34 1.56
N LEU A 28 5.32 6.16 1.88
CA LEU A 28 4.52 5.07 2.44
C LEU A 28 3.78 5.48 3.74
N ARG A 29 4.32 6.45 4.49
CA ARG A 29 3.65 7.00 5.68
C ARG A 29 2.40 7.78 5.31
N GLU A 30 2.47 8.65 4.32
CA GLU A 30 1.33 9.45 3.86
C GLU A 30 0.25 8.56 3.28
N ILE A 31 0.63 7.59 2.43
CA ILE A 31 -0.33 6.66 1.83
C ILE A 31 -1.05 5.84 2.91
N ALA A 32 -0.31 5.32 3.90
CA ALA A 32 -0.89 4.59 5.03
C ALA A 32 -1.85 5.46 5.86
N SER A 33 -1.48 6.73 6.09
CA SER A 33 -2.32 7.69 6.80
C SER A 33 -3.61 8.00 6.02
N ASN A 34 -3.51 8.22 4.71
CA ASN A 34 -4.64 8.52 3.84
C ASN A 34 -5.63 7.35 3.75
N LEU A 35 -5.12 6.11 3.77
CA LEU A 35 -5.95 4.91 3.82
C LEU A 35 -6.43 4.57 5.24
N ASN A 36 -6.01 5.30 6.27
CA ASN A 36 -6.29 4.95 7.68
C ASN A 36 -5.90 3.48 8.00
N ILE A 37 -4.72 3.06 7.54
CA ILE A 37 -4.14 1.73 7.77
C ILE A 37 -2.77 1.92 8.44
N ALA A 38 -2.45 1.08 9.42
CA ALA A 38 -1.11 1.11 10.00
C ALA A 38 -0.05 0.70 8.96
N ARG A 39 1.08 1.43 8.89
CA ARG A 39 2.19 1.12 8.00
C ARG A 39 2.70 -0.32 8.18
N SER A 40 2.66 -0.85 9.40
CA SER A 40 3.00 -2.26 9.70
C SER A 40 2.08 -3.23 8.96
N THR A 41 0.78 -2.97 8.92
CA THR A 41 -0.20 -3.82 8.23
C THR A 41 0.10 -3.90 6.73
N LEU A 42 0.38 -2.77 6.08
CA LEU A 42 0.81 -2.77 4.66
C LEU A 42 2.07 -3.60 4.47
N ARG A 43 3.09 -3.39 5.33
CA ARG A 43 4.36 -4.12 5.27
C ARG A 43 4.17 -5.62 5.45
N ASP A 44 3.36 -6.03 6.42
CA ASP A 44 3.16 -7.45 6.74
C ASP A 44 2.35 -8.15 5.64
N ARG A 45 1.37 -7.46 5.03
CA ARG A 45 0.66 -7.98 3.85
C ARG A 45 1.63 -8.25 2.70
N PHE A 46 2.49 -7.30 2.36
CA PHE A 46 3.35 -7.43 1.19
C PHE A 46 4.58 -8.32 1.44
N LYS A 47 5.07 -8.36 2.69
CA LYS A 47 6.13 -9.30 3.09
C LYS A 47 5.67 -10.76 2.95
N LYS A 48 4.42 -11.08 3.28
CA LYS A 48 3.87 -12.45 3.16
C LYS A 48 3.88 -12.99 1.73
N ILE A 49 3.81 -12.10 0.75
CA ILE A 49 3.77 -12.46 -0.68
C ILE A 49 5.09 -12.15 -1.40
N GLY A 50 6.14 -11.76 -0.67
CA GLY A 50 7.48 -11.54 -1.22
C GLY A 50 7.66 -10.24 -2.02
N TYR A 51 6.75 -9.27 -1.89
CA TYR A 51 6.82 -8.03 -2.65
C TYR A 51 7.70 -6.97 -1.98
N ILE A 52 8.47 -6.26 -2.81
CA ILE A 52 9.35 -5.15 -2.43
C ILE A 52 8.74 -3.87 -2.99
N TYR A 53 8.53 -2.87 -2.14
CA TYR A 53 8.08 -1.53 -2.56
C TYR A 53 9.10 -0.87 -3.49
N ASN A 54 8.63 -0.02 -4.40
CA ASN A 54 9.54 0.89 -5.08
C ASN A 54 10.15 1.84 -4.03
N LYS A 55 11.47 1.83 -3.91
CA LYS A 55 12.19 2.40 -2.77
C LYS A 55 12.58 3.84 -3.02
#